data_AF-A0A4S4B3X4-F1
#
_entry.id   AF-A0A4S4B3X4-F1
#
_cell.length_a   1.000
_cell.length_b   1.000
_cell.length_c   1.000
_cell.angle_alpha   90.00
_cell.angle_beta   90.00
_cell.angle_gamma   90.00
#
_symmetry.space_group_name_H-M   'P 1'
#
loop_
_entity.id
_entity.type
_entity.pdbx_description
1 polymer ?
#
loop_
_entity_poly.entity_id
_entity_poly.type
_entity_poly.pdbx_seq_one_letter_code
_entity_poly.pdbx_strand_id
1 'polypeptide(L)'
;MTHITITITAASGKLGQAVAAELAARGLAAHTRLAARTPDKLAAQRAQGFATVAADYDDPASLRAAFAGTDALLLISGMGTNAQRAAQHKAAIDAAKAAGVRHIVYTSTTNPSHGSRFEWSGAHADTEAYLQAAGVPYTILRDNAYFSNNDALFAQAVASGTLAFPDIDAKVGYVAHEDVAAAAAGVLTGPATNAVFEISGAQAYSARELAAELSHLAGRPVEAVQVPLQAFTDQFRALGLPEFVVSGVTSFYAALAAGEFALISQDVERLGGRTTTSAREYLRRFTSADTATLERVFLNARSFNAFTERPVPDELLQRLYDLAKWGPTSMNSQPARFVFIRTPEAKARLLPALSPGNVEKTRKAPVTVIVAQDTRFFEHLPTQFPAYDARPLFENNAALAQATALRNSSLQGAYLIVAARLLGLDAGPMSGFDPAALNAEFFPDGRWQANFIINLGYGDPAGNHPRGPRLDTDEAVRFL
;
A
#
# COMPACT_ATOMS: atom_id res chain seq x y z
N MET A 1 -3.34 -6.86 34.98
CA MET A 1 -3.98 -5.67 34.38
C MET A 1 -5.47 -5.83 34.62
N THR A 2 -6.12 -4.89 35.31
CA THR A 2 -7.59 -4.89 35.45
C THR A 2 -8.20 -4.93 34.06
N HIS A 3 -9.11 -5.88 33.81
CA HIS A 3 -9.76 -6.04 32.50
C HIS A 3 -10.54 -4.76 32.16
N ILE A 4 -10.00 -3.95 31.24
CA ILE A 4 -10.69 -2.77 30.71
C ILE A 4 -11.75 -3.24 29.71
N THR A 5 -12.97 -2.75 29.83
CA THR A 5 -14.05 -2.99 28.85
C THR A 5 -14.25 -1.75 27.99
N ILE A 6 -13.97 -1.87 26.70
CA ILE A 6 -14.09 -0.78 25.73
C ILE A 6 -15.43 -0.91 24.99
N THR A 7 -16.10 0.19 24.71
CA THR A 7 -17.23 0.20 23.76
C THR A 7 -17.00 1.23 22.67
N ILE A 8 -17.25 0.86 21.41
CA ILE A 8 -17.15 1.75 20.25
C ILE A 8 -18.54 1.92 19.66
N THR A 9 -19.04 3.15 19.59
CA THR A 9 -20.28 3.45 18.87
C THR A 9 -20.04 3.57 17.37
N ALA A 10 -21.12 3.51 16.57
CA ALA A 10 -21.06 3.53 15.11
C ALA A 10 -20.01 2.56 14.52
N ALA A 11 -19.81 1.41 15.17
CA ALA A 11 -18.70 0.50 14.89
C ALA A 11 -18.73 -0.12 13.48
N SER A 12 -19.87 -0.07 12.78
CA SER A 12 -20.00 -0.50 11.39
C SER A 12 -19.49 0.52 10.37
N GLY A 13 -19.18 1.76 10.77
CA GLY A 13 -18.62 2.80 9.91
C GLY A 13 -17.11 2.65 9.71
N LYS A 14 -16.54 3.38 8.73
CA LYS A 14 -15.11 3.30 8.38
C LYS A 14 -14.18 3.51 9.59
N LEU A 15 -14.42 4.56 10.36
CA LEU A 15 -13.60 4.85 11.56
C LEU A 15 -13.77 3.80 12.65
N GLY A 16 -15.01 3.40 12.95
CA GLY A 16 -15.29 2.36 13.95
C GLY A 16 -14.63 1.03 13.61
N GLN A 17 -14.64 0.66 12.33
CA GLN A 17 -13.94 -0.53 11.83
C GLN A 17 -12.41 -0.42 11.96
N ALA A 18 -11.83 0.75 11.63
CA ALA A 18 -10.40 0.98 11.78
C ALA A 18 -9.95 0.89 13.25
N VAL A 19 -10.71 1.50 14.18
CA VAL A 19 -10.42 1.41 15.63
C VAL A 19 -10.57 -0.02 16.13
N ALA A 20 -11.59 -0.75 15.69
CA ALA A 20 -11.75 -2.16 16.04
C ALA A 20 -10.55 -2.99 15.56
N ALA A 21 -10.11 -2.82 14.32
CA ALA A 21 -8.93 -3.52 13.79
C ALA A 21 -7.66 -3.20 14.60
N GLU A 22 -7.45 -1.93 14.96
CA GLU A 22 -6.33 -1.51 15.80
C GLU A 22 -6.37 -2.15 17.20
N LEU A 23 -7.54 -2.17 17.85
CA LEU A 23 -7.70 -2.83 19.16
C LEU A 23 -7.51 -4.35 19.07
N ALA A 24 -7.97 -4.99 17.99
CA ALA A 24 -7.71 -6.41 17.74
C ALA A 24 -6.21 -6.69 17.61
N ALA A 25 -5.47 -5.86 16.87
CA ALA A 25 -4.02 -5.97 16.73
C ALA A 25 -3.28 -5.82 18.08
N ARG A 26 -3.88 -5.09 19.04
CA ARG A 26 -3.40 -4.97 20.43
C ARG A 26 -3.87 -6.09 21.36
N GLY A 27 -4.57 -7.11 20.83
CA GLY A 27 -5.09 -8.24 21.61
C GLY A 27 -6.33 -7.92 22.45
N LEU A 28 -7.06 -6.85 22.12
CA LEU A 28 -8.19 -6.34 22.91
C LEU A 28 -9.57 -6.65 22.31
N ALA A 29 -9.65 -7.51 21.29
CA ALA A 29 -10.93 -7.87 20.65
C ALA A 29 -11.95 -8.42 21.67
N ALA A 30 -11.53 -9.37 22.52
CA ALA A 30 -12.36 -9.96 23.58
C ALA A 30 -12.76 -8.98 24.70
N HIS A 31 -12.10 -7.83 24.76
CA HIS A 31 -12.33 -6.75 25.72
C HIS A 31 -13.06 -5.56 25.11
N THR A 32 -13.47 -5.67 23.85
CA THR A 32 -14.10 -4.59 23.09
C THR A 32 -15.49 -4.99 22.63
N ARG A 33 -16.45 -4.10 22.90
CA ARG A 33 -17.83 -4.18 22.43
C ARG A 33 -18.04 -3.21 21.28
N LEU A 34 -18.54 -3.73 20.16
CA LEU A 34 -18.87 -2.95 18.98
C LEU A 34 -20.37 -2.64 18.97
N ALA A 35 -20.71 -1.37 19.16
CA ALA A 35 -22.08 -0.89 19.18
C ALA A 35 -22.44 -0.29 17.82
N ALA A 36 -23.53 -0.75 17.23
CA ALA A 36 -24.03 -0.27 15.95
C ALA A 36 -25.55 -0.37 15.88
N ARG A 37 -26.19 0.44 15.03
CA ARG A 37 -27.64 0.39 14.82
C ARG A 37 -28.11 -0.97 14.29
N THR A 38 -27.29 -1.61 13.47
CA THR A 38 -27.55 -2.95 12.90
C THR A 38 -26.37 -3.88 13.20
N PRO A 39 -26.33 -4.56 14.37
CA PRO A 39 -25.22 -5.42 14.77
C PRO A 39 -24.98 -6.61 13.84
N ASP A 40 -25.95 -6.99 13.01
CA ASP A 40 -25.81 -8.03 12.00
C ASP A 40 -24.75 -7.72 10.95
N LYS A 41 -24.50 -6.43 10.68
CA LYS A 41 -23.41 -5.99 9.80
C LYS A 41 -22.01 -6.24 10.38
N LEU A 42 -21.91 -6.67 11.64
CA LEU A 42 -20.65 -6.91 12.36
C LEU A 42 -20.31 -8.40 12.52
N ALA A 43 -20.88 -9.27 11.68
CA ALA A 43 -20.65 -10.72 11.76
C ALA A 43 -19.17 -11.11 11.65
N ALA A 44 -18.40 -10.44 10.79
CA ALA A 44 -16.97 -10.67 10.64
C ALA A 44 -16.18 -10.35 11.92
N GLN A 45 -16.55 -9.27 12.61
CA GLN A 45 -15.91 -8.85 13.85
C GLN A 45 -16.30 -9.77 15.01
N ARG A 46 -17.53 -10.29 15.04
CA ARG A 46 -17.88 -11.36 16.00
C ARG A 46 -17.00 -12.59 15.84
N ALA A 47 -16.69 -12.99 14.60
CA ALA A 47 -15.77 -14.09 14.33
C ALA A 47 -14.32 -13.80 14.79
N GLN A 48 -13.95 -12.52 14.94
CA GLN A 48 -12.66 -12.08 15.49
C GLN A 48 -12.67 -11.96 17.03
N GLY A 49 -13.78 -12.29 17.70
CA GLY A 49 -13.89 -12.29 19.16
C GLY A 49 -14.48 -11.03 19.77
N PHE A 50 -15.00 -10.10 18.97
CA PHE A 50 -15.69 -8.92 19.49
C PHE A 50 -17.10 -9.26 19.99
N ALA A 51 -17.50 -8.63 21.10
CA ALA A 51 -18.91 -8.54 21.44
C ALA A 51 -19.60 -7.50 20.54
N THR A 52 -20.85 -7.72 20.15
CA THR A 52 -21.64 -6.73 19.38
C THR A 52 -22.96 -6.43 20.04
N VAL A 53 -23.39 -5.17 20.01
CA VAL A 53 -24.64 -4.73 20.65
C VAL A 53 -25.38 -3.70 19.78
N ALA A 54 -26.71 -3.69 19.85
CA ALA A 54 -27.51 -2.66 19.22
C ALA A 54 -27.35 -1.34 19.98
N ALA A 55 -27.13 -0.25 19.24
CA ALA A 55 -27.13 1.10 19.77
C ALA A 55 -27.64 2.06 18.68
N ASP A 56 -28.73 2.74 18.99
CA ASP A 56 -29.29 3.81 18.19
C ASP A 56 -29.24 5.11 19.00
N TYR A 57 -28.68 6.18 18.41
CA TYR A 57 -28.59 7.46 19.10
C TYR A 57 -29.94 8.12 19.36
N ASP A 58 -30.97 7.70 18.62
CA ASP A 58 -32.34 8.16 18.84
C ASP A 58 -33.11 7.29 19.86
N ASP A 59 -32.51 6.20 20.36
CA ASP A 59 -33.07 5.34 21.41
C ASP A 59 -32.18 5.31 22.67
N PRO A 60 -32.47 6.18 23.67
CA PRO A 60 -31.73 6.22 24.93
C PRO A 60 -31.70 4.88 25.69
N ALA A 61 -32.70 4.01 25.52
CA ALA A 61 -32.69 2.71 26.18
C ALA A 61 -31.64 1.77 25.57
N SER A 62 -31.51 1.77 24.24
CA SER A 62 -30.45 1.05 23.55
C SER A 62 -29.05 1.52 23.95
N LEU A 63 -28.86 2.84 24.13
CA LEU A 63 -27.57 3.42 24.56
C LEU A 63 -27.19 2.96 25.97
N ARG A 64 -28.14 2.99 26.91
CA ARG A 64 -27.90 2.48 28.28
C ARG A 64 -27.53 1.01 28.28
N ALA A 65 -28.20 0.18 27.47
CA ALA A 65 -27.88 -1.23 27.34
C ALA A 65 -26.48 -1.44 26.73
N ALA A 66 -26.12 -0.65 25.70
CA ALA A 66 -24.83 -0.73 25.04
C ALA A 66 -23.65 -0.32 25.93
N PHE A 67 -23.86 0.62 26.86
CA PHE A 67 -22.80 1.15 27.75
C PHE A 67 -22.70 0.45 29.10
N ALA A 68 -23.57 -0.53 29.39
CA ALA A 68 -23.53 -1.27 30.64
C ALA A 68 -22.19 -2.02 30.80
N GLY A 69 -21.49 -1.75 31.91
CA GLY A 69 -20.19 -2.36 32.22
C GLY A 69 -19.03 -1.84 31.37
N THR A 70 -19.20 -0.73 30.64
CA THR A 70 -18.16 -0.10 29.85
C THR A 70 -17.27 0.78 30.73
N ASP A 71 -15.95 0.59 30.63
CA ASP A 71 -14.96 1.43 31.31
C ASP A 71 -14.60 2.66 30.46
N ALA A 72 -14.29 2.43 29.18
CA ALA A 72 -13.91 3.45 28.22
C ALA A 72 -14.81 3.39 26.98
N LEU A 73 -15.40 4.52 26.61
CA LEU A 73 -16.31 4.65 25.48
C LEU A 73 -15.65 5.48 24.39
N LEU A 74 -15.57 4.95 23.17
CA LEU A 74 -15.40 5.77 21.97
C LEU A 74 -16.77 6.16 21.43
N LEU A 75 -17.12 7.43 21.59
CA LEU A 75 -18.30 8.07 21.01
C LEU A 75 -17.93 8.65 19.64
N ILE A 76 -18.20 7.89 18.58
CA ILE A 76 -18.06 8.36 17.21
C ILE A 76 -19.24 9.27 16.85
N SER A 77 -18.98 10.47 16.34
CA SER A 77 -20.04 11.44 16.06
C SER A 77 -21.10 10.89 15.09
N GLY A 78 -22.36 11.24 15.34
CA GLY A 78 -23.52 10.85 14.57
C GLY A 78 -23.67 11.61 13.26
N MET A 79 -24.65 11.20 12.46
CA MET A 79 -25.04 11.86 11.21
C MET A 79 -26.42 12.48 11.37
N GLY A 80 -26.65 13.61 10.69
CA GLY A 80 -27.93 14.32 10.71
C GLY A 80 -27.72 15.82 10.64
N THR A 81 -28.80 16.58 10.83
CA THR A 81 -28.72 18.03 11.05
C THR A 81 -28.00 18.35 12.36
N ASN A 82 -27.51 19.58 12.54
CA ASN A 82 -26.86 19.98 13.79
C ASN A 82 -27.72 19.74 15.04
N ALA A 83 -29.01 20.08 14.98
CA ALA A 83 -29.94 19.87 16.09
C ALA A 83 -30.07 18.39 16.46
N GLN A 84 -30.18 17.52 15.45
CA GLN A 84 -30.23 16.06 15.66
C GLN A 84 -28.93 15.55 16.26
N ARG A 85 -27.78 15.92 15.68
CA ARG A 85 -26.46 15.48 16.16
C ARG A 85 -26.21 15.91 17.60
N ALA A 86 -26.47 17.17 17.94
CA ALA A 86 -26.32 17.67 19.30
C ALA A 86 -27.22 16.92 20.30
N ALA A 87 -28.49 16.67 19.95
CA ALA A 87 -29.40 15.90 20.79
C ALA A 87 -28.96 14.45 20.98
N GLN A 88 -28.55 13.79 19.89
CA GLN A 88 -28.02 12.43 19.87
C GLN A 88 -26.77 12.27 20.73
N HIS A 89 -25.80 13.18 20.57
CA HIS A 89 -24.56 13.14 21.35
C HIS A 89 -24.82 13.40 22.83
N LYS A 90 -25.70 14.37 23.14
CA LYS A 90 -26.15 14.62 24.51
C LYS A 90 -26.75 13.37 25.14
N ALA A 91 -27.66 12.70 24.45
CA ALA A 91 -28.29 11.46 24.91
C ALA A 91 -27.25 10.35 25.16
N ALA A 92 -26.25 10.22 24.29
CA ALA A 92 -25.17 9.25 24.45
C ALA A 92 -24.26 9.57 25.66
N ILE A 93 -23.90 10.84 25.86
CA ILE A 93 -23.10 11.29 27.02
C ILE A 93 -23.88 11.06 28.32
N ASP A 94 -25.18 11.38 28.34
CA ASP A 94 -26.04 11.15 29.51
C ASP A 94 -26.18 9.66 29.83
N ALA A 95 -26.35 8.82 28.80
CA ALA A 95 -26.41 7.37 28.96
C ALA A 95 -25.08 6.79 29.47
N ALA A 96 -23.94 7.27 28.95
CA ALA A 96 -22.61 6.85 29.39
C ALA A 96 -22.37 7.22 30.86
N LYS A 97 -22.73 8.45 31.25
CA LYS A 97 -22.67 8.92 32.64
C LYS A 97 -23.55 8.05 33.55
N ALA A 98 -24.79 7.77 33.15
CA ALA A 98 -25.70 6.93 33.94
C ALA A 98 -25.21 5.48 34.07
N ALA A 99 -24.50 4.97 33.07
CA ALA A 99 -23.90 3.63 33.09
C ALA A 99 -22.58 3.54 33.88
N GLY A 100 -22.07 4.68 34.38
CA GLY A 100 -20.83 4.72 35.15
C GLY A 100 -19.56 4.60 34.30
N VAL A 101 -19.62 4.96 33.01
CA VAL A 101 -18.45 5.01 32.14
C VAL A 101 -17.39 5.94 32.74
N ARG A 102 -16.15 5.46 32.80
CA ARG A 102 -15.04 6.15 33.50
C ARG A 102 -14.23 7.04 32.58
N HIS A 103 -14.31 6.83 31.27
CA HIS A 103 -13.63 7.63 30.25
C HIS A 103 -14.44 7.70 28.96
N ILE A 104 -14.75 8.92 28.49
CA ILE A 104 -15.39 9.14 27.20
C ILE A 104 -14.39 9.76 26.22
N VAL A 105 -14.09 9.04 25.15
CA VAL A 105 -13.32 9.53 24.01
C VAL A 105 -14.31 9.96 22.92
N TYR A 106 -14.27 11.21 22.49
CA TYR A 106 -15.21 11.75 21.49
C TYR A 106 -14.47 12.18 20.22
N THR A 107 -14.97 11.74 19.06
CA THR A 107 -14.46 12.19 17.74
C THR A 107 -15.17 13.48 17.34
N SER A 108 -14.47 14.59 17.46
CA SER A 108 -14.89 15.92 17.04
C SER A 108 -14.35 16.27 15.65
N THR A 109 -14.42 17.53 15.26
CA THR A 109 -13.75 18.09 14.06
C THR A 109 -12.73 19.14 14.48
N THR A 110 -11.70 19.36 13.67
CA THR A 110 -10.72 20.47 13.88
C THR A 110 -11.41 21.81 14.11
N ASN A 111 -10.94 22.57 15.11
CA ASN A 111 -11.40 23.93 15.46
C ASN A 111 -12.93 24.17 15.39
N PRO A 112 -13.76 23.38 16.08
CA PRO A 112 -15.20 23.48 15.94
C PRO A 112 -15.71 24.80 16.55
N SER A 113 -16.52 25.51 15.77
CA SER A 113 -17.23 26.72 16.18
C SER A 113 -18.54 26.91 15.41
N HIS A 114 -19.44 27.71 15.97
CA HIS A 114 -20.67 28.17 15.29
C HIS A 114 -20.39 29.19 14.17
N GLY A 115 -19.18 29.76 14.11
CA GLY A 115 -18.76 30.69 13.05
C GLY A 115 -18.08 30.01 11.86
N SER A 116 -17.84 28.69 11.93
CA SER A 116 -17.25 27.90 10.84
C SER A 116 -18.19 27.84 9.64
N ARG A 117 -17.61 27.80 8.44
CA ARG A 117 -18.37 27.55 7.21
C ARG A 117 -18.83 26.09 7.09
N PHE A 118 -18.24 25.17 7.86
CA PHE A 118 -18.63 23.78 7.85
C PHE A 118 -19.90 23.63 8.67
N GLU A 119 -21.01 23.27 8.01
CA GLU A 119 -22.35 23.21 8.62
C GLU A 119 -22.32 22.41 9.93
N TRP A 120 -21.63 21.29 9.94
CA TRP A 120 -21.58 20.34 11.05
C TRP A 120 -20.67 20.73 12.22
N SER A 121 -19.90 21.82 12.08
CA SER A 121 -18.97 22.30 13.10
C SER A 121 -19.68 22.76 14.39
N GLY A 122 -20.83 23.44 14.27
CA GLY A 122 -21.58 23.94 15.44
C GLY A 122 -22.00 22.82 16.39
N ALA A 123 -22.50 21.69 15.86
CA ALA A 123 -22.86 20.54 16.69
C ALA A 123 -21.66 19.92 17.41
N HIS A 124 -20.46 19.94 16.81
CA HIS A 124 -19.25 19.51 17.49
C HIS A 124 -18.89 20.44 18.65
N ALA A 125 -18.97 21.77 18.45
CA ALA A 125 -18.72 22.75 19.51
C ALA A 125 -19.68 22.56 20.70
N ASP A 126 -20.97 22.36 20.42
CA ASP A 126 -21.98 22.10 21.46
C ASP A 126 -21.71 20.79 22.21
N THR A 127 -21.28 19.75 21.48
CA THR A 127 -20.97 18.44 22.08
C THR A 127 -19.73 18.50 22.96
N GLU A 128 -18.68 19.21 22.52
CA GLU A 128 -17.47 19.41 23.33
C GLU A 128 -17.80 20.14 24.63
N ALA A 129 -18.53 21.27 24.54
CA ALA A 129 -18.94 22.03 25.72
C ALA A 129 -19.80 21.19 26.68
N TYR A 130 -20.73 20.38 26.14
CA TYR A 130 -21.56 19.51 26.96
C TYR A 130 -20.74 18.41 27.66
N LEU A 131 -19.84 17.75 26.92
CA LEU A 131 -18.98 16.69 27.48
C LEU A 131 -18.07 17.22 28.59
N GLN A 132 -17.48 18.39 28.38
CA GLN A 132 -16.63 19.06 29.37
C GLN A 132 -17.39 19.42 30.65
N ALA A 133 -18.66 19.82 30.52
CA ALA A 133 -19.54 20.12 31.65
C ALA A 133 -20.16 18.88 32.30
N ALA A 134 -20.10 17.70 31.67
CA ALA A 134 -20.81 16.51 32.13
C ALA A 134 -20.23 15.89 33.41
N GLY A 135 -18.98 16.23 33.77
CA GLY A 135 -18.29 15.71 34.96
C GLY A 135 -17.81 14.26 34.83
N VAL A 136 -17.73 13.73 33.60
CA VAL A 136 -17.15 12.43 33.28
C VAL A 136 -15.76 12.67 32.68
N PRO A 137 -14.70 11.94 33.09
CA PRO A 137 -13.39 12.10 32.48
C PRO A 137 -13.43 11.87 30.98
N TYR A 138 -12.75 12.72 30.21
CA TYR A 138 -12.88 12.73 28.76
C TYR A 138 -11.55 12.85 28.02
N THR A 139 -11.58 12.54 26.74
CA THR A 139 -10.59 12.96 25.75
C THR A 139 -11.30 13.32 24.46
N ILE A 140 -11.03 14.50 23.90
CA ILE A 140 -11.63 14.93 22.63
C ILE A 140 -10.58 14.82 21.54
N LEU A 141 -10.91 14.11 20.47
CA LEU A 141 -10.10 13.92 19.27
C LEU A 141 -10.71 14.75 18.15
N ARG A 142 -10.11 15.90 17.83
CA ARG A 142 -10.59 16.78 16.77
C ARG A 142 -10.02 16.34 15.43
N ASP A 143 -10.77 15.50 14.74
CA ASP A 143 -10.35 14.93 13.48
C ASP A 143 -10.34 16.01 12.37
N ASN A 144 -9.25 16.07 11.62
CA ASN A 144 -9.12 16.88 10.41
C ASN A 144 -9.66 16.07 9.21
N ALA A 145 -9.57 16.62 7.99
CA ALA A 145 -10.11 16.03 6.78
C ALA A 145 -9.50 14.64 6.49
N TYR A 146 -10.33 13.66 6.13
CA TYR A 146 -9.84 12.34 5.79
C TYR A 146 -9.37 12.27 4.34
N PHE A 147 -8.19 11.67 4.10
CA PHE A 147 -7.78 11.32 2.74
C PHE A 147 -8.84 10.48 2.03
N SER A 148 -9.48 9.55 2.75
CA SER A 148 -10.45 8.61 2.20
C SER A 148 -11.74 9.23 1.66
N ASN A 149 -11.98 10.51 1.95
CA ASN A 149 -13.09 11.23 1.33
C ASN A 149 -12.84 11.46 -0.17
N ASN A 150 -11.58 11.33 -0.61
CA ASN A 150 -11.14 11.59 -1.98
C ASN A 150 -10.65 10.33 -2.71
N ASP A 151 -10.85 9.11 -2.17
CA ASP A 151 -10.33 7.86 -2.75
C ASP A 151 -10.75 7.67 -4.22
N ALA A 152 -12.02 7.93 -4.53
CA ALA A 152 -12.55 7.82 -5.90
C ALA A 152 -11.89 8.83 -6.85
N LEU A 153 -11.64 10.06 -6.37
CA LEU A 153 -10.95 11.09 -7.14
C LEU A 153 -9.49 10.72 -7.38
N PHE A 154 -8.78 10.17 -6.40
CA PHE A 154 -7.40 9.72 -6.57
C PHE A 154 -7.31 8.56 -7.56
N ALA A 155 -8.19 7.56 -7.45
CA ALA A 155 -8.24 6.44 -8.39
C ALA A 155 -8.53 6.93 -9.82
N GLN A 156 -9.51 7.82 -9.99
CA GLN A 156 -9.83 8.42 -11.28
C GLN A 156 -8.67 9.25 -11.82
N ALA A 157 -7.99 10.04 -10.98
CA ALA A 157 -6.86 10.87 -11.38
C ALA A 157 -5.68 10.03 -11.87
N VAL A 158 -5.38 8.91 -11.19
CA VAL A 158 -4.38 7.96 -11.68
C VAL A 158 -4.79 7.35 -13.00
N ALA A 159 -6.09 7.15 -13.29
CA ALA A 159 -6.54 6.61 -14.57
C ALA A 159 -6.54 7.66 -15.70
N SER A 160 -7.06 8.86 -15.45
CA SER A 160 -7.30 9.90 -16.45
C SER A 160 -6.11 10.84 -16.66
N GLY A 161 -5.21 10.98 -15.69
CA GLY A 161 -4.23 12.07 -15.65
C GLY A 161 -4.82 13.40 -15.16
N THR A 162 -6.02 13.39 -14.57
CA THR A 162 -6.69 14.61 -14.09
C THR A 162 -7.32 14.40 -12.73
N LEU A 163 -6.86 15.17 -11.73
CA LEU A 163 -7.50 15.30 -10.44
C LEU A 163 -8.52 16.44 -10.50
N ALA A 164 -9.77 16.11 -10.83
CA ALA A 164 -10.88 17.06 -10.83
C ALA A 164 -11.31 17.36 -9.39
N PHE A 165 -10.97 18.54 -8.88
CA PHE A 165 -11.20 18.95 -7.50
C PHE A 165 -11.93 20.30 -7.48
N PRO A 166 -12.74 20.62 -6.44
CA PRO A 166 -13.29 21.96 -6.30
C PRO A 166 -12.21 23.03 -6.44
N ASP A 167 -12.57 24.20 -6.98
CA ASP A 167 -11.69 25.36 -7.16
C ASP A 167 -11.22 25.94 -5.80
N ILE A 168 -10.33 25.19 -5.16
CA ILE A 168 -9.84 25.37 -3.81
C ILE A 168 -8.37 24.96 -3.82
N ASP A 169 -7.48 25.94 -3.67
CA ASP A 169 -6.04 25.69 -3.54
C ASP A 169 -5.55 25.85 -2.08
N ALA A 170 -6.49 25.92 -1.14
CA ALA A 170 -6.18 25.95 0.28
C ALA A 170 -5.52 24.64 0.73
N LYS A 171 -4.58 24.74 1.67
CA LYS A 171 -3.92 23.59 2.27
C LYS A 171 -4.81 22.92 3.31
N VAL A 172 -4.76 21.60 3.35
CA VAL A 172 -5.58 20.77 4.24
C VAL A 172 -4.68 19.75 4.96
N GLY A 173 -4.79 19.67 6.28
CA GLY A 173 -4.07 18.74 7.14
C GLY A 173 -4.66 17.33 7.11
N TYR A 174 -4.69 16.71 5.92
CA TYR A 174 -5.33 15.40 5.71
C TYR A 174 -4.78 14.32 6.65
N VAL A 175 -5.65 13.45 7.14
CA VAL A 175 -5.32 12.31 8.02
C VAL A 175 -5.92 11.01 7.51
N ALA A 176 -5.22 9.90 7.72
CA ALA A 176 -5.72 8.56 7.38
C ALA A 176 -6.61 8.01 8.51
N HIS A 177 -7.63 7.22 8.17
CA HIS A 177 -8.51 6.61 9.18
C HIS A 177 -7.75 5.70 10.15
N GLU A 178 -6.73 5.02 9.65
CA GLU A 178 -5.84 4.16 10.43
C GLU A 178 -5.11 4.98 11.50
N ASP A 179 -4.71 6.21 11.17
CA ASP A 179 -3.97 7.09 12.08
C ASP A 179 -4.86 7.63 13.19
N VAL A 180 -6.09 8.04 12.83
CA VAL A 180 -7.13 8.39 13.82
C VAL A 180 -7.43 7.17 14.71
N ALA A 181 -7.53 5.98 14.13
CA ALA A 181 -7.76 4.75 14.87
C ALA A 181 -6.63 4.42 15.86
N ALA A 182 -5.38 4.61 15.47
CA ALA A 182 -4.23 4.41 16.33
C ALA A 182 -4.24 5.39 17.53
N ALA A 183 -4.51 6.66 17.27
CA ALA A 183 -4.65 7.68 18.31
C ALA A 183 -5.82 7.35 19.27
N ALA A 184 -6.99 7.00 18.73
CA ALA A 184 -8.17 6.60 19.50
C ALA A 184 -7.89 5.37 20.38
N ALA A 185 -7.28 4.31 19.83
CA ALA A 185 -6.90 3.13 20.59
C ALA A 185 -5.86 3.45 21.68
N GLY A 186 -4.92 4.36 21.41
CA GLY A 186 -3.96 4.85 22.40
C GLY A 186 -4.64 5.49 23.61
N VAL A 187 -5.59 6.40 23.38
CA VAL A 187 -6.32 7.06 24.47
C VAL A 187 -7.30 6.13 25.18
N LEU A 188 -7.99 5.23 24.47
CA LEU A 188 -8.94 4.29 25.06
C LEU A 188 -8.28 3.28 26.00
N THR A 189 -6.98 3.02 25.82
CA THR A 189 -6.21 2.07 26.63
C THR A 189 -5.35 2.74 27.71
N GLY A 190 -5.31 4.07 27.71
CA GLY A 190 -4.62 4.89 28.70
C GLY A 190 -5.56 5.50 29.75
N PRO A 191 -5.01 6.26 30.71
CA PRO A 191 -5.82 7.07 31.62
C PRO A 191 -6.49 8.23 30.86
N ALA A 192 -7.68 8.62 31.32
CA ALA A 192 -8.36 9.81 30.82
C ALA A 192 -7.51 11.07 31.01
N THR A 193 -7.44 11.93 30.00
CA THR A 193 -6.57 13.11 29.99
C THR A 193 -7.28 14.42 30.34
N ASN A 194 -8.61 14.48 30.22
CA ASN A 194 -9.41 15.70 30.23
C ASN A 194 -8.89 16.76 29.24
N ALA A 195 -8.32 16.29 28.12
CA ALA A 195 -7.66 17.12 27.13
C ALA A 195 -8.33 17.02 25.77
N VAL A 196 -8.02 18.02 24.94
CA VAL A 196 -8.39 18.10 23.53
C VAL A 196 -7.12 17.90 22.70
N PHE A 197 -7.21 17.08 21.66
CA PHE A 197 -6.11 16.78 20.75
C PHE A 197 -6.54 17.04 19.31
N GLU A 198 -5.64 17.60 18.51
CA GLU A 198 -5.89 17.88 17.09
C GLU A 198 -5.35 16.72 16.24
N ILE A 199 -6.24 15.97 15.61
CA ILE A 199 -5.90 14.75 14.87
C ILE A 199 -5.80 15.09 13.38
N SER A 200 -4.57 15.37 12.95
CA SER A 200 -4.25 15.78 11.58
C SER A 200 -2.99 15.09 11.08
N GLY A 201 -2.71 15.23 9.78
CA GLY A 201 -1.42 14.87 9.20
C GLY A 201 -0.27 15.73 9.73
N ALA A 202 0.95 15.25 9.56
CA ALA A 202 2.17 16.00 9.89
C ALA A 202 2.46 17.15 8.89
N GLN A 203 1.76 17.19 7.76
CA GLN A 203 1.87 18.19 6.71
C GLN A 203 0.49 18.50 6.13
N ALA A 204 0.32 19.71 5.59
CA ALA A 204 -0.88 20.12 4.90
C ALA A 204 -0.65 20.21 3.38
N TYR A 205 -1.63 19.75 2.61
CA TYR A 205 -1.52 19.59 1.16
C TYR A 205 -2.64 20.36 0.45
N SER A 206 -2.32 21.05 -0.65
CA SER A 206 -3.31 21.52 -1.62
C SER A 206 -3.64 20.45 -2.66
N ALA A 207 -4.72 20.64 -3.43
CA ALA A 207 -5.06 19.73 -4.53
C ALA A 207 -3.94 19.62 -5.59
N ARG A 208 -3.21 20.70 -5.85
CA ARG A 208 -2.05 20.71 -6.77
C ARG A 208 -0.89 19.88 -6.22
N GLU A 209 -0.61 19.97 -4.93
CA GLU A 209 0.45 19.18 -4.27
C GLU A 209 0.10 17.67 -4.29
N LEU A 210 -1.18 17.32 -4.08
CA LEU A 210 -1.64 15.93 -4.21
C LEU A 210 -1.54 15.41 -5.66
N ALA A 211 -1.90 16.22 -6.66
CA ALA A 211 -1.73 15.86 -8.07
C ALA A 211 -0.25 15.71 -8.48
N ALA A 212 0.64 16.54 -7.92
CA ALA A 212 2.08 16.40 -8.13
C ALA A 212 2.63 15.10 -7.52
N GLU A 213 2.21 14.73 -6.30
CA GLU A 213 2.59 13.44 -5.72
C GLU A 213 2.02 12.25 -6.52
N LEU A 214 0.77 12.33 -7.00
CA LEU A 214 0.21 11.33 -7.90
C LEU A 214 1.01 11.22 -9.21
N SER A 215 1.43 12.35 -9.79
CA SER A 215 2.27 12.37 -11.00
C SER A 215 3.59 11.63 -10.77
N HIS A 216 4.25 11.94 -9.65
CA HIS A 216 5.50 11.30 -9.26
C HIS A 216 5.33 9.80 -9.02
N LEU A 217 4.24 9.38 -8.36
CA LEU A 217 3.96 7.97 -8.08
C LEU A 217 3.55 7.18 -9.32
N ALA A 218 2.77 7.78 -10.23
CA ALA A 218 2.26 7.12 -11.43
C ALA A 218 3.24 7.14 -12.61
N GLY A 219 4.29 7.96 -12.55
CA GLY A 219 5.30 8.07 -13.61
C GLY A 219 4.79 8.77 -14.88
N ARG A 220 3.67 9.48 -14.76
CA ARG A 220 3.03 10.23 -15.84
C ARG A 220 2.33 11.47 -15.30
N PRO A 221 2.11 12.52 -16.11
CA PRO A 221 1.45 13.73 -15.65
C PRO A 221 0.04 13.46 -15.09
N VAL A 222 -0.24 14.03 -13.93
CA VAL A 222 -1.56 14.16 -13.31
C VAL A 222 -1.75 15.63 -12.95
N GLU A 223 -2.70 16.29 -13.60
CA GLU A 223 -2.98 17.72 -13.38
C GLU A 223 -4.18 17.91 -12.46
N ALA A 224 -4.07 18.84 -11.51
CA ALA A 224 -5.22 19.28 -10.74
C ALA A 224 -6.06 20.24 -11.59
N VAL A 225 -7.30 19.83 -11.91
CA VAL A 225 -8.25 20.66 -12.65
C VAL A 225 -9.30 21.18 -11.69
N GLN A 226 -9.45 22.50 -11.67
CA GLN A 226 -10.41 23.19 -10.83
C GLN A 226 -11.82 23.04 -11.39
N VAL A 227 -12.74 22.64 -10.52
CA VAL A 227 -14.17 22.50 -10.82
C VAL A 227 -14.94 23.51 -9.97
N PRO A 228 -15.89 24.27 -10.52
CA PRO A 228 -16.75 25.12 -9.70
C PRO A 228 -17.41 24.30 -8.59
N LEU A 229 -17.36 24.79 -7.34
CA LEU A 229 -17.84 24.03 -6.18
C LEU A 229 -19.27 23.50 -6.39
N GLN A 230 -20.16 24.32 -6.96
CA GLN A 230 -21.54 23.90 -7.27
C GLN A 230 -21.57 22.72 -8.26
N ALA A 231 -20.79 22.77 -9.33
CA ALA A 231 -20.73 21.69 -10.31
C ALA A 231 -20.12 20.40 -9.72
N PHE A 232 -19.18 20.53 -8.78
CA PHE A 232 -18.64 19.39 -8.03
C PHE A 232 -19.71 18.77 -7.12
N THR A 233 -20.47 19.58 -6.39
CA THR A 233 -21.48 19.09 -5.43
C THR A 233 -22.75 18.59 -6.12
N ASP A 234 -23.11 19.12 -7.29
CA ASP A 234 -24.23 18.64 -8.11
C ASP A 234 -24.07 17.17 -8.54
N GLN A 235 -22.83 16.66 -8.64
CA GLN A 235 -22.57 15.24 -8.90
C GLN A 235 -23.10 14.34 -7.80
N PHE A 236 -22.99 14.78 -6.53
CA PHE A 236 -23.52 14.02 -5.38
C PHE A 236 -25.05 13.99 -5.39
N ARG A 237 -25.69 15.07 -5.84
CA ARG A 237 -27.14 15.12 -6.05
C ARG A 237 -27.55 14.18 -7.20
N ALA A 238 -26.80 14.14 -8.28
CA ALA A 238 -27.03 13.22 -9.41
C ALA A 238 -26.89 11.74 -9.01
N LEU A 239 -26.04 11.43 -8.02
CA LEU A 239 -25.91 10.11 -7.40
C LEU A 239 -27.05 9.76 -6.42
N GLY A 240 -28.01 10.66 -6.22
CA GLY A 240 -29.19 10.44 -5.37
C GLY A 240 -28.90 10.53 -3.87
N LEU A 241 -27.81 11.20 -3.45
CA LEU A 241 -27.54 11.40 -2.03
C LEU A 241 -28.56 12.36 -1.39
N PRO A 242 -28.94 12.16 -0.11
CA PRO A 242 -29.86 13.05 0.60
C PRO A 242 -29.36 14.50 0.66
N GLU A 243 -30.27 15.48 0.63
CA GLU A 243 -29.89 16.90 0.58
C GLU A 243 -29.04 17.35 1.78
N PHE A 244 -29.27 16.83 2.99
CA PHE A 244 -28.43 17.15 4.15
C PHE A 244 -26.97 16.69 3.96
N VAL A 245 -26.74 15.62 3.19
CA VAL A 245 -25.39 15.15 2.85
C VAL A 245 -24.77 16.09 1.82
N VAL A 246 -25.52 16.48 0.79
CA VAL A 246 -25.05 17.42 -0.24
C VAL A 246 -24.70 18.78 0.39
N SER A 247 -25.55 19.29 1.28
CA SER A 247 -25.31 20.52 2.04
C SER A 247 -24.06 20.41 2.92
N GLY A 248 -23.94 19.31 3.68
CA GLY A 248 -22.77 19.03 4.52
C GLY A 248 -21.47 18.99 3.72
N VAL A 249 -21.45 18.28 2.58
CA VAL A 249 -20.28 18.21 1.68
C VAL A 249 -19.97 19.58 1.09
N THR A 250 -20.97 20.33 0.61
CA THR A 250 -20.79 21.66 0.04
C THR A 250 -20.17 22.63 1.05
N SER A 251 -20.71 22.66 2.27
CA SER A 251 -20.23 23.50 3.37
C SER A 251 -18.83 23.09 3.83
N PHE A 252 -18.50 21.79 3.82
CA PHE A 252 -17.17 21.28 4.13
C PHE A 252 -16.13 21.84 3.16
N TYR A 253 -16.37 21.74 1.85
CA TYR A 253 -15.46 22.33 0.86
C TYR A 253 -15.41 23.87 0.97
N ALA A 254 -16.51 24.55 1.30
CA ALA A 254 -16.47 25.99 1.60
C ALA A 254 -15.56 26.32 2.80
N ALA A 255 -15.51 25.46 3.82
CA ALA A 255 -14.60 25.61 4.96
C ALA A 255 -13.15 25.28 4.62
N LEU A 256 -12.90 24.28 3.75
CA LEU A 256 -11.57 24.04 3.19
C LEU A 256 -11.06 25.29 2.47
N ALA A 257 -11.90 25.92 1.62
CA ALA A 257 -11.57 27.14 0.90
C ALA A 257 -11.23 28.33 1.82
N ALA A 258 -11.85 28.38 3.01
CA ALA A 258 -11.55 29.39 4.02
C ALA A 258 -10.32 29.05 4.88
N GLY A 259 -9.63 27.94 4.63
CA GLY A 259 -8.43 27.53 5.34
C GLY A 259 -8.68 26.94 6.73
N GLU A 260 -9.92 26.59 7.07
CA GLU A 260 -10.30 26.13 8.41
C GLU A 260 -9.69 24.76 8.78
N PHE A 261 -9.21 24.01 7.78
CA PHE A 261 -8.65 22.66 7.91
C PHE A 261 -7.13 22.62 7.65
N ALA A 262 -6.44 23.76 7.59
CA ALA A 262 -4.99 23.84 7.32
C ALA A 262 -4.11 23.41 8.52
N LEU A 263 -4.69 23.20 9.70
CA LEU A 263 -3.98 22.85 10.92
C LEU A 263 -3.27 21.49 10.78
N ILE A 264 -2.03 21.44 11.27
CA ILE A 264 -1.21 20.22 11.41
C ILE A 264 -0.82 20.03 12.88
N SER A 265 -0.59 18.79 13.27
CA SER A 265 -0.28 18.41 14.65
C SER A 265 0.55 17.12 14.68
N GLN A 266 1.20 16.86 15.82
CA GLN A 266 1.91 15.61 16.11
C GLN A 266 1.11 14.71 17.06
N ASP A 267 -0.15 15.04 17.34
CA ASP A 267 -0.96 14.32 18.34
C ASP A 267 -1.25 12.88 17.93
N VAL A 268 -1.40 12.61 16.63
CA VAL A 268 -1.50 11.25 16.10
C VAL A 268 -0.31 10.41 16.55
N GLU A 269 0.91 10.92 16.40
CA GLU A 269 2.13 10.18 16.74
C GLU A 269 2.27 10.01 18.24
N ARG A 270 1.99 11.09 18.99
CA ARG A 270 2.03 11.11 20.44
C ARG A 270 1.06 10.10 21.07
N LEU A 271 -0.15 9.99 20.54
CA LEU A 271 -1.20 9.13 21.08
C LEU A 271 -1.15 7.71 20.50
N GLY A 272 -0.90 7.59 19.20
CA GLY A 272 -0.94 6.33 18.47
C GLY A 272 0.38 5.53 18.51
N GLY A 273 1.49 6.17 18.87
CA GLY A 273 2.81 5.51 18.98
C GLY A 273 3.42 5.12 17.63
N ARG A 274 2.97 5.72 16.53
CA ARG A 274 3.50 5.48 15.18
C ARG A 274 3.49 6.77 14.35
N THR A 275 4.41 6.85 13.39
CA THR A 275 4.49 7.98 12.46
C THR A 275 3.21 8.11 11.65
N THR A 276 2.77 9.36 11.45
CA THR A 276 1.55 9.67 10.70
C THR A 276 1.72 9.36 9.21
N THR A 277 0.68 8.87 8.55
CA THR A 277 0.68 8.52 7.13
C THR A 277 0.83 9.78 6.28
N SER A 278 1.90 9.86 5.49
CA SER A 278 2.10 10.95 4.52
C SER A 278 1.17 10.83 3.30
N ALA A 279 0.95 11.94 2.58
CA ALA A 279 0.20 11.89 1.31
C ALA A 279 0.80 10.88 0.33
N ARG A 280 2.14 10.84 0.20
CA ARG A 280 2.83 9.88 -0.68
C ARG A 280 2.48 8.44 -0.33
N GLU A 281 2.55 8.09 0.96
CA GLU A 281 2.26 6.74 1.41
C GLU A 281 0.78 6.37 1.21
N TYR A 282 -0.12 7.31 1.48
CA TYR A 282 -1.55 7.10 1.23
C TYR A 282 -1.85 6.92 -0.27
N LEU A 283 -1.30 7.77 -1.13
CA LEU A 283 -1.60 7.81 -2.55
C LEU A 283 -1.03 6.61 -3.33
N ARG A 284 -0.02 5.91 -2.81
CA ARG A 284 0.50 4.64 -3.37
C ARG A 284 -0.57 3.57 -3.51
N ARG A 285 -1.65 3.64 -2.72
CA ARG A 285 -2.79 2.71 -2.81
C ARG A 285 -3.48 2.74 -4.18
N PHE A 286 -3.28 3.81 -4.96
CA PHE A 286 -3.94 4.02 -6.25
C PHE A 286 -3.04 3.78 -7.46
N THR A 287 -1.73 3.54 -7.30
CA THR A 287 -0.80 3.34 -8.43
C THR A 287 -0.33 1.88 -8.55
N SER A 288 -0.29 1.36 -9.78
CA SER A 288 0.19 0.01 -10.08
C SER A 288 1.71 0.05 -10.35
N ALA A 289 2.51 -0.22 -9.31
CA ALA A 289 3.97 -0.03 -9.23
C ALA A 289 4.42 1.44 -9.32
N ASP A 290 5.19 1.90 -8.34
CA ASP A 290 5.68 3.29 -8.35
C ASP A 290 6.78 3.49 -9.41
N THR A 291 6.94 4.74 -9.86
CA THR A 291 7.97 5.15 -10.84
C THR A 291 9.36 4.64 -10.47
N ALA A 292 9.72 4.68 -9.18
CA ALA A 292 11.03 4.21 -8.72
C ALA A 292 11.26 2.73 -9.04
N THR A 293 10.22 1.91 -8.95
CA THR A 293 10.28 0.49 -9.34
C THR A 293 10.46 0.35 -10.85
N LEU A 294 9.68 1.10 -11.65
CA LEU A 294 9.79 1.07 -13.12
C LEU A 294 11.17 1.55 -13.59
N GLU A 295 11.72 2.60 -12.98
CA GLU A 295 13.05 3.11 -13.26
C GLU A 295 14.13 2.10 -12.94
N ARG A 296 14.08 1.49 -11.76
CA ARG A 296 15.05 0.49 -11.32
C ARG A 296 15.07 -0.75 -12.22
N VAL A 297 13.90 -1.20 -12.65
CA VAL A 297 13.78 -2.48 -13.37
C VAL A 297 13.88 -2.31 -14.89
N PHE A 298 13.33 -1.23 -15.43
CA PHE A 298 13.17 -1.03 -16.88
C PHE A 298 13.71 0.31 -17.38
N LEU A 299 13.21 1.44 -16.86
CA LEU A 299 13.38 2.73 -17.52
C LEU A 299 14.81 3.24 -17.41
N ASN A 300 15.49 3.12 -16.27
CA ASN A 300 16.89 3.56 -16.10
C ASN A 300 17.89 2.41 -16.13
N ALA A 301 17.42 1.18 -16.04
CA ALA A 301 18.27 0.00 -15.99
C ALA A 301 19.12 -0.18 -17.27
N ARG A 302 20.41 -0.52 -17.09
CA ARG A 302 21.41 -0.68 -18.16
C ARG A 302 21.95 -2.11 -18.19
N SER A 303 22.62 -2.46 -19.30
CA SER A 303 23.55 -3.59 -19.33
C SER A 303 24.91 -3.08 -18.85
N PHE A 304 25.32 -3.49 -17.65
CA PHE A 304 26.55 -3.00 -17.05
C PHE A 304 27.80 -3.71 -17.60
N ASN A 305 28.83 -2.93 -17.90
CA ASN A 305 30.16 -3.44 -18.31
C ASN A 305 31.25 -3.21 -17.25
N ALA A 306 30.91 -2.59 -16.12
CA ALA A 306 31.79 -2.43 -14.97
C ALA A 306 30.98 -2.62 -13.68
N PHE A 307 31.64 -3.16 -12.66
CA PHE A 307 31.06 -3.46 -11.35
C PHE A 307 32.06 -3.08 -10.26
N THR A 308 31.55 -2.67 -9.11
CA THR A 308 32.36 -2.46 -7.91
C THR A 308 32.83 -3.80 -7.32
N GLU A 309 33.81 -3.76 -6.41
CA GLU A 309 34.31 -4.93 -5.69
C GLU A 309 33.38 -5.40 -4.54
N ARG A 310 32.24 -4.72 -4.33
CA ARG A 310 31.33 -5.06 -3.24
C ARG A 310 30.79 -6.49 -3.44
N PRO A 311 30.95 -7.39 -2.45
CA PRO A 311 30.52 -8.78 -2.59
C PRO A 311 28.99 -8.89 -2.60
N VAL A 312 28.50 -9.94 -3.27
CA VAL A 312 27.08 -10.31 -3.28
C VAL A 312 26.88 -11.50 -2.31
N PRO A 313 26.14 -11.31 -1.20
CA PRO A 313 25.95 -12.37 -0.21
C PRO A 313 25.18 -13.59 -0.74
N ASP A 314 25.49 -14.78 -0.23
CA ASP A 314 24.82 -16.04 -0.60
C ASP A 314 23.31 -15.98 -0.36
N GLU A 315 22.88 -15.39 0.74
CA GLU A 315 21.46 -15.17 1.06
C GLU A 315 20.75 -14.35 -0.03
N LEU A 316 21.44 -13.36 -0.62
CA LEU A 316 20.88 -12.55 -1.70
C LEU A 316 20.76 -13.34 -2.99
N LEU A 317 21.72 -14.24 -3.29
CA LEU A 317 21.65 -15.14 -4.45
C LEU A 317 20.55 -16.19 -4.30
N GLN A 318 20.33 -16.69 -3.09
CA GLN A 318 19.21 -17.58 -2.79
C GLN A 318 17.87 -16.88 -3.02
N ARG A 319 17.70 -15.67 -2.45
CA ARG A 319 16.51 -14.84 -2.66
C ARG A 319 16.30 -14.49 -4.14
N LEU A 320 17.38 -14.27 -4.88
CA LEU A 320 17.34 -14.03 -6.32
C LEU A 320 16.70 -15.20 -7.07
N TYR A 321 17.14 -16.43 -6.79
CA TYR A 321 16.52 -17.62 -7.40
C TYR A 321 15.07 -17.84 -6.92
N ASP A 322 14.80 -17.63 -5.63
CA ASP A 322 13.46 -17.80 -5.06
C ASP A 322 12.41 -16.87 -5.68
N LEU A 323 12.82 -15.70 -6.17
CA LEU A 323 12.00 -14.82 -6.98
C LEU A 323 11.95 -15.27 -8.44
N ALA A 324 13.10 -15.54 -9.06
CA ALA A 324 13.19 -15.84 -10.49
C ALA A 324 12.45 -17.13 -10.90
N LYS A 325 12.35 -18.13 -10.00
CA LYS A 325 11.69 -19.41 -10.28
C LYS A 325 10.20 -19.30 -10.58
N TRP A 326 9.56 -18.20 -10.19
CA TRP A 326 8.14 -17.93 -10.49
C TRP A 326 7.91 -17.40 -11.91
N GLY A 327 8.97 -17.20 -12.69
CA GLY A 327 8.86 -16.85 -14.10
C GLY A 327 8.10 -17.93 -14.89
N PRO A 328 7.02 -17.57 -15.62
CA PRO A 328 6.20 -18.54 -16.31
C PRO A 328 6.98 -19.19 -17.45
N THR A 329 6.77 -20.49 -17.60
CA THR A 329 7.28 -21.29 -18.72
C THR A 329 6.14 -22.12 -19.31
N SER A 330 6.26 -22.49 -20.59
CA SER A 330 5.32 -23.42 -21.23
C SER A 330 5.26 -24.71 -20.42
N MET A 331 4.05 -25.15 -20.10
CA MET A 331 3.79 -26.32 -19.24
C MET A 331 4.53 -26.28 -17.90
N ASN A 332 4.85 -25.09 -17.37
CA ASN A 332 5.68 -24.95 -16.16
C ASN A 332 6.98 -25.80 -16.19
N SER A 333 7.55 -25.98 -17.39
CA SER A 333 8.66 -26.91 -17.68
C SER A 333 9.99 -26.58 -17.00
N GLN A 334 10.22 -25.31 -16.66
CA GLN A 334 11.38 -24.83 -15.91
C GLN A 334 12.76 -25.40 -16.34
N PRO A 335 13.13 -25.33 -17.64
CA PRO A 335 14.37 -25.93 -18.13
C PRO A 335 15.66 -25.20 -17.71
N ALA A 336 15.60 -23.98 -17.18
CA ALA A 336 16.82 -23.26 -16.81
C ALA A 336 17.60 -23.93 -15.68
N ARG A 337 18.93 -23.83 -15.77
CA ARG A 337 19.89 -24.19 -14.73
C ARG A 337 20.86 -23.02 -14.57
N PHE A 338 21.05 -22.56 -13.34
CA PHE A 338 21.86 -21.38 -13.05
C PHE A 338 23.14 -21.79 -12.33
N VAL A 339 24.29 -21.58 -12.96
CA VAL A 339 25.60 -21.83 -12.35
C VAL A 339 26.22 -20.50 -11.92
N PHE A 340 26.28 -20.26 -10.61
CA PHE A 340 26.84 -19.04 -10.04
C PHE A 340 28.37 -19.17 -9.83
N ILE A 341 29.14 -18.52 -10.69
CA ILE A 341 30.60 -18.44 -10.67
C ILE A 341 31.03 -17.23 -9.83
N ARG A 342 31.76 -17.48 -8.73
CA ARG A 342 32.08 -16.46 -7.72
C ARG A 342 33.55 -16.38 -7.35
N THR A 343 34.22 -17.54 -7.28
CA THR A 343 35.62 -17.59 -6.86
C THR A 343 36.57 -17.26 -8.02
N PRO A 344 37.77 -16.74 -7.74
CA PRO A 344 38.79 -16.50 -8.76
C PRO A 344 39.12 -17.75 -9.60
N GLU A 345 39.16 -18.92 -8.98
CA GLU A 345 39.47 -20.20 -9.62
C GLU A 345 38.36 -20.62 -10.59
N ALA A 346 37.09 -20.49 -10.16
CA ALA A 346 35.95 -20.79 -11.01
C ALA A 346 35.84 -19.80 -12.18
N LYS A 347 36.18 -18.53 -11.98
CA LYS A 347 36.30 -17.55 -13.07
C LYS A 347 37.42 -17.91 -14.03
N ALA A 348 38.59 -18.31 -13.54
CA ALA A 348 39.72 -18.70 -14.39
C ALA A 348 39.37 -19.84 -15.36
N ARG A 349 38.44 -20.73 -14.98
CA ARG A 349 37.89 -21.78 -15.86
C ARG A 349 36.94 -21.22 -16.94
N LEU A 350 36.17 -20.18 -16.63
CA LEU A 350 35.22 -19.55 -17.56
C LEU A 350 35.89 -18.62 -18.57
N LEU A 351 36.87 -17.81 -18.13
CA LEU A 351 37.46 -16.73 -18.94
C LEU A 351 38.00 -17.17 -20.31
N PRO A 352 38.64 -18.34 -20.48
CA PRO A 352 39.11 -18.81 -21.79
C PRO A 352 38.01 -19.02 -22.83
N ALA A 353 36.77 -19.27 -22.40
CA ALA A 353 35.63 -19.45 -23.30
C ALA A 353 34.98 -18.11 -23.70
N LEU A 354 35.38 -16.97 -23.15
CA LEU A 354 34.72 -15.68 -23.43
C LEU A 354 35.31 -14.98 -24.65
N SER A 355 34.47 -14.26 -25.40
CA SER A 355 34.97 -13.33 -26.42
C SER A 355 35.82 -12.22 -25.76
N PRO A 356 36.86 -11.69 -26.44
CA PRO A 356 37.82 -10.75 -25.84
C PRO A 356 37.19 -9.56 -25.11
N GLY A 357 36.12 -8.96 -25.66
CA GLY A 357 35.41 -7.84 -25.04
C GLY A 357 34.64 -8.16 -23.75
N ASN A 358 34.46 -9.44 -23.43
CA ASN A 358 33.74 -9.90 -22.24
C ASN A 358 34.67 -10.37 -21.11
N VAL A 359 35.97 -10.57 -21.37
CA VAL A 359 36.92 -11.14 -20.40
C VAL A 359 37.06 -10.25 -19.16
N GLU A 360 37.46 -8.99 -19.32
CA GLU A 360 37.81 -8.13 -18.19
C GLU A 360 36.62 -7.75 -17.31
N LYS A 361 35.47 -7.44 -17.92
CA LYS A 361 34.25 -7.16 -17.15
C LYS A 361 33.76 -8.37 -16.36
N THR A 362 33.96 -9.58 -16.89
CA THR A 362 33.59 -10.83 -16.20
C THR A 362 34.58 -11.17 -15.10
N ARG A 363 35.87 -10.93 -15.32
CA ARG A 363 36.90 -11.06 -14.29
C ARG A 363 36.54 -10.19 -13.06
N LYS A 364 36.15 -8.94 -13.29
CA LYS A 364 35.84 -7.95 -12.24
C LYS A 364 34.45 -8.07 -11.61
N ALA A 365 33.46 -8.62 -12.32
CA ALA A 365 32.10 -8.76 -11.78
C ALA A 365 32.08 -9.64 -10.52
N PRO A 366 31.46 -9.24 -9.40
CA PRO A 366 31.43 -10.05 -8.18
C PRO A 366 30.88 -11.47 -8.40
N VAL A 367 29.87 -11.60 -9.26
CA VAL A 367 29.25 -12.87 -9.62
C VAL A 367 29.03 -12.94 -11.12
N THR A 368 29.25 -14.12 -11.71
CA THR A 368 28.86 -14.41 -13.10
C THR A 368 27.97 -15.64 -13.10
N VAL A 369 26.81 -15.55 -13.74
CA VAL A 369 25.86 -16.66 -13.84
C VAL A 369 25.90 -17.22 -15.24
N ILE A 370 26.12 -18.54 -15.37
CA ILE A 370 25.83 -19.26 -16.61
C ILE A 370 24.35 -19.66 -16.55
N VAL A 371 23.56 -19.10 -17.46
CA VAL A 371 22.19 -19.55 -17.70
C VAL A 371 22.28 -20.70 -18.71
N ALA A 372 22.10 -21.91 -18.21
CA ALA A 372 22.07 -23.13 -19.02
C ALA A 372 20.64 -23.66 -19.18
N GLN A 373 20.45 -24.52 -20.17
CA GLN A 373 19.20 -25.22 -20.44
C GLN A 373 19.39 -26.72 -20.20
N ASP A 374 18.45 -27.36 -19.51
CA ASP A 374 18.38 -28.80 -19.35
C ASP A 374 17.74 -29.43 -20.58
N THR A 375 18.51 -30.20 -21.35
CA THR A 375 18.04 -30.90 -22.56
C THR A 375 16.99 -31.96 -22.25
N ARG A 376 16.91 -32.41 -20.98
CA ARG A 376 15.97 -33.41 -20.48
C ARG A 376 15.02 -32.85 -19.43
N PHE A 377 14.69 -31.55 -19.51
CA PHE A 377 13.74 -30.91 -18.59
C PHE A 377 12.41 -31.68 -18.46
N PHE A 378 11.99 -32.37 -19.53
CA PHE A 378 10.75 -33.15 -19.57
C PHE A 378 10.70 -34.29 -18.55
N GLU A 379 11.84 -34.74 -18.01
CA GLU A 379 11.91 -35.68 -16.89
C GLU A 379 11.21 -35.12 -15.63
N HIS A 380 11.11 -33.80 -15.49
CA HIS A 380 10.48 -33.13 -14.34
C HIS A 380 8.99 -32.83 -14.53
N LEU A 381 8.48 -32.86 -15.76
CA LEU A 381 7.09 -32.51 -16.09
C LEU A 381 6.03 -33.27 -15.27
N PRO A 382 6.18 -34.58 -14.96
CA PRO A 382 5.20 -35.29 -14.13
C PRO A 382 4.95 -34.63 -12.77
N THR A 383 5.92 -33.89 -12.24
CA THR A 383 5.79 -33.16 -10.96
C THR A 383 5.44 -31.69 -11.17
N GLN A 384 6.02 -31.05 -12.18
CA GLN A 384 5.90 -29.60 -12.37
C GLN A 384 4.64 -29.19 -13.13
N PHE A 385 4.01 -30.11 -13.87
CA PHE A 385 2.84 -29.86 -14.69
C PHE A 385 1.74 -30.91 -14.45
N PRO A 386 0.93 -30.77 -13.39
CA PRO A 386 -0.03 -31.80 -13.01
C PRO A 386 -1.30 -31.83 -13.87
N ALA A 387 -1.41 -30.98 -14.90
CA ALA A 387 -2.61 -30.90 -15.72
C ALA A 387 -2.83 -32.15 -16.58
N TYR A 388 -1.74 -32.71 -17.13
CA TYR A 388 -1.69 -34.00 -17.82
C TYR A 388 -0.23 -34.42 -18.05
N ASP A 389 0.00 -35.68 -18.42
CA ASP A 389 1.35 -36.16 -18.72
C ASP A 389 1.87 -35.59 -20.06
N ALA A 390 2.68 -34.54 -19.97
CA ALA A 390 3.29 -33.88 -21.10
C ALA A 390 4.68 -34.42 -21.47
N ARG A 391 5.28 -35.33 -20.68
CA ARG A 391 6.62 -35.87 -20.95
C ARG A 391 6.73 -36.55 -22.33
N PRO A 392 5.77 -37.39 -22.76
CA PRO A 392 5.86 -38.08 -24.05
C PRO A 392 5.95 -37.15 -25.27
N LEU A 393 5.51 -35.89 -25.14
CA LEU A 393 5.62 -34.89 -26.21
C LEU A 393 7.07 -34.58 -26.57
N PHE A 394 7.99 -34.67 -25.61
CA PHE A 394 9.38 -34.22 -25.74
C PHE A 394 10.39 -35.36 -25.79
N GLU A 395 10.15 -36.47 -25.07
CA GLU A 395 11.13 -37.55 -24.87
C GLU A 395 11.64 -38.17 -26.18
N ASN A 396 10.78 -38.24 -27.20
CA ASN A 396 11.12 -38.76 -28.53
C ASN A 396 11.14 -37.67 -29.62
N ASN A 397 11.20 -36.39 -29.22
CA ASN A 397 11.20 -35.26 -30.14
C ASN A 397 12.26 -34.22 -29.75
N ALA A 398 13.52 -34.54 -30.09
CA ALA A 398 14.68 -33.72 -29.75
C ALA A 398 14.57 -32.27 -30.26
N ALA A 399 14.02 -32.06 -31.45
CA ALA A 399 13.83 -30.72 -32.02
C ALA A 399 12.85 -29.88 -31.18
N LEU A 400 11.70 -30.46 -30.81
CA LEU A 400 10.73 -29.78 -29.94
C LEU A 400 11.29 -29.55 -28.54
N ALA A 401 11.98 -30.55 -27.96
CA ALA A 401 12.62 -30.42 -26.66
C ALA A 401 13.65 -29.28 -26.65
N GLN A 402 14.54 -29.24 -27.64
CA GLN A 402 15.56 -28.19 -27.76
C GLN A 402 14.94 -26.80 -27.92
N ALA A 403 13.98 -26.63 -28.83
CA ALA A 403 13.32 -25.35 -29.04
C ALA A 403 12.56 -24.88 -27.78
N THR A 404 11.97 -25.81 -27.02
CA THR A 404 11.25 -25.53 -25.78
C THR A 404 12.21 -25.17 -24.65
N ALA A 405 13.29 -25.94 -24.48
CA ALA A 405 14.33 -25.68 -23.49
C ALA A 405 14.97 -24.30 -23.71
N LEU A 406 15.30 -23.96 -24.96
CA LEU A 406 15.92 -22.68 -25.32
C LEU A 406 15.02 -21.50 -25.00
N ARG A 407 13.78 -21.53 -25.49
CA ARG A 407 12.83 -20.42 -25.27
C ARG A 407 12.57 -20.20 -23.79
N ASN A 408 12.25 -21.27 -23.06
CA ASN A 408 11.83 -21.15 -21.66
C ASN A 408 13.01 -20.86 -20.73
N SER A 409 14.22 -21.36 -21.01
CA SER A 409 15.41 -20.97 -20.25
C SER A 409 15.81 -19.51 -20.49
N SER A 410 15.61 -18.99 -21.72
CA SER A 410 15.76 -17.55 -22.00
C SER A 410 14.76 -16.70 -21.22
N LEU A 411 13.49 -17.11 -21.14
CA LEU A 411 12.48 -16.44 -20.31
C LEU A 411 12.89 -16.44 -18.83
N GLN A 412 13.29 -17.59 -18.29
CA GLN A 412 13.73 -17.69 -16.90
C GLN A 412 14.99 -16.86 -16.63
N GLY A 413 15.93 -16.79 -17.58
CA GLY A 413 17.08 -15.89 -17.49
C GLY A 413 16.69 -14.42 -17.50
N ALA A 414 15.68 -14.02 -18.28
CA ALA A 414 15.13 -12.66 -18.23
C ALA A 414 14.48 -12.34 -16.86
N TYR A 415 13.76 -13.31 -16.28
CA TYR A 415 13.21 -13.19 -14.92
C TYR A 415 14.30 -13.06 -13.86
N LEU A 416 15.43 -13.77 -14.01
CA LEU A 416 16.60 -13.60 -13.14
C LEU A 416 17.14 -12.16 -13.19
N ILE A 417 17.22 -11.55 -14.38
CA ILE A 417 17.66 -10.15 -14.53
C ILE A 417 16.69 -9.18 -13.83
N VAL A 418 15.38 -9.38 -14.01
CA VAL A 418 14.35 -8.55 -13.35
C VAL A 418 14.43 -8.68 -11.83
N ALA A 419 14.52 -9.92 -11.32
CA ALA A 419 14.65 -10.18 -9.89
C ALA A 419 15.94 -9.60 -9.30
N ALA A 420 17.06 -9.67 -10.02
CA ALA A 420 18.32 -9.07 -9.60
C ALA A 420 18.17 -7.55 -9.39
N ARG A 421 17.54 -6.86 -10.35
CA ARG A 421 17.28 -5.41 -10.27
C ARG A 421 16.35 -5.05 -9.11
N LEU A 422 15.28 -5.81 -8.90
CA LEU A 422 14.37 -5.61 -7.76
C LEU A 422 15.10 -5.74 -6.41
N LEU A 423 16.06 -6.66 -6.32
CA LEU A 423 16.92 -6.89 -5.16
C LEU A 423 18.10 -5.90 -5.05
N GLY A 424 18.20 -4.92 -5.96
CA GLY A 424 19.23 -3.87 -5.93
C GLY A 424 20.56 -4.25 -6.57
N LEU A 425 20.60 -5.35 -7.36
CA LEU A 425 21.75 -5.73 -8.16
C LEU A 425 21.60 -5.24 -9.60
N ASP A 426 22.73 -4.91 -10.21
CA ASP A 426 22.85 -4.62 -11.62
C ASP A 426 23.24 -5.87 -12.42
N ALA A 427 22.87 -5.89 -13.70
CA ALA A 427 23.08 -7.02 -14.59
C ALA A 427 23.78 -6.63 -15.89
N GLY A 428 24.70 -7.48 -16.34
CA GLY A 428 25.38 -7.41 -17.62
C GLY A 428 25.20 -8.73 -18.39
N PRO A 429 24.05 -8.97 -19.05
CA PRO A 429 23.83 -10.16 -19.87
C PRO A 429 24.69 -10.15 -21.14
N MET A 430 25.21 -11.30 -21.56
CA MET A 430 26.14 -11.44 -22.68
C MET A 430 25.93 -12.76 -23.44
N SER A 431 26.01 -12.70 -24.76
CA SER A 431 26.04 -13.86 -25.66
C SER A 431 27.42 -14.14 -26.25
N GLY A 432 28.41 -13.27 -26.03
CA GLY A 432 29.75 -13.40 -26.61
C GLY A 432 30.65 -14.36 -25.83
N PHE A 433 30.55 -15.65 -26.13
CA PHE A 433 31.41 -16.73 -25.65
C PHE A 433 31.42 -17.86 -26.70
N ASP A 434 32.38 -18.79 -26.59
CA ASP A 434 32.42 -20.04 -27.34
C ASP A 434 31.56 -21.09 -26.60
N PRO A 435 30.40 -21.49 -27.15
CA PRO A 435 29.53 -22.45 -26.49
C PRO A 435 30.14 -23.86 -26.39
N ALA A 436 30.96 -24.28 -27.36
CA ALA A 436 31.58 -25.59 -27.34
C ALA A 436 32.61 -25.68 -26.22
N ALA A 437 33.48 -24.66 -26.10
CA ALA A 437 34.47 -24.59 -25.04
C ALA A 437 33.81 -24.49 -23.65
N LEU A 438 32.78 -23.65 -23.49
CA LEU A 438 32.07 -23.49 -22.23
C LEU A 438 31.36 -24.80 -21.83
N ASN A 439 30.64 -25.43 -22.76
CA ASN A 439 29.95 -26.69 -22.47
C ASN A 439 30.92 -27.82 -22.14
N ALA A 440 32.06 -27.93 -22.83
CA ALA A 440 33.08 -28.93 -22.50
C ALA A 440 33.63 -28.75 -21.07
N GLU A 441 33.78 -27.50 -20.61
CA GLU A 441 34.32 -27.18 -19.29
C GLU A 441 33.30 -27.35 -18.15
N PHE A 442 32.06 -26.90 -18.34
CA PHE A 442 31.05 -26.85 -17.28
C PHE A 442 30.01 -27.97 -17.35
N PHE A 443 29.75 -28.53 -18.54
CA PHE A 443 28.71 -29.53 -18.79
C PHE A 443 29.22 -30.69 -19.67
N PRO A 444 30.30 -31.39 -19.27
CA PRO A 444 30.93 -32.41 -20.10
C PRO A 444 30.03 -33.62 -20.39
N ASP A 445 28.97 -33.83 -19.61
CA ASP A 445 27.97 -34.90 -19.83
C ASP A 445 26.94 -34.56 -20.92
N GLY A 446 26.93 -33.31 -21.40
CA GLY A 446 26.01 -32.81 -22.41
C GLY A 446 24.55 -32.69 -21.96
N ARG A 447 24.22 -32.95 -20.69
CA ARG A 447 22.85 -32.82 -20.18
C ARG A 447 22.42 -31.36 -20.21
N TRP A 448 23.29 -30.47 -19.74
CA TRP A 448 23.04 -29.04 -19.77
C TRP A 448 23.84 -28.38 -20.89
N GLN A 449 23.28 -27.33 -21.45
CA GLN A 449 23.93 -26.54 -22.50
C GLN A 449 23.82 -25.07 -22.15
N ALA A 450 24.90 -24.32 -22.29
CA ALA A 450 24.88 -22.88 -22.08
C ALA A 450 23.95 -22.18 -23.09
N ASN A 451 23.11 -21.28 -22.58
CA ASN A 451 22.26 -20.41 -23.37
C ASN A 451 22.92 -19.02 -23.45
N PHE A 452 23.11 -18.37 -22.29
CA PHE A 452 23.85 -17.10 -22.19
C PHE A 452 24.42 -16.92 -20.78
N ILE A 453 25.22 -15.87 -20.59
CA ILE A 453 25.86 -15.57 -19.29
C ILE A 453 25.46 -14.18 -18.79
N ILE A 454 25.47 -13.97 -17.48
CA ILE A 454 25.10 -12.69 -16.84
C ILE A 454 26.14 -12.33 -15.78
N ASN A 455 26.78 -11.18 -15.92
CA ASN A 455 27.52 -10.59 -14.81
C ASN A 455 26.54 -9.89 -13.85
N LEU A 456 26.67 -10.14 -12.56
CA LEU A 456 25.84 -9.58 -11.48
C LEU A 456 26.72 -8.91 -10.42
N GLY A 457 26.22 -7.81 -9.88
CA GLY A 457 26.90 -7.08 -8.80
C GLY A 457 26.32 -5.69 -8.61
N TYR A 458 27.09 -4.78 -8.03
CA TYR A 458 26.74 -3.37 -7.94
C TYR A 458 27.49 -2.64 -9.05
N GLY A 459 26.74 -2.17 -10.04
CA GLY A 459 27.27 -1.64 -11.28
C GLY A 459 28.00 -0.31 -11.08
N ASP A 460 29.07 -0.09 -11.83
CA ASP A 460 29.70 1.22 -11.97
C ASP A 460 29.19 1.90 -13.26
N PRO A 461 28.40 2.98 -13.16
CA PRO A 461 27.85 3.67 -14.31
C PRO A 461 28.91 4.20 -15.28
N ALA A 462 30.15 4.45 -14.82
CA ALA A 462 31.24 4.93 -15.68
C ALA A 462 31.64 3.92 -16.77
N GLY A 463 31.34 2.63 -16.56
CA GLY A 463 31.56 1.58 -17.56
C GLY A 463 30.47 1.46 -18.61
N ASN A 464 29.38 2.23 -18.51
CA ASN A 464 28.25 2.10 -19.44
C ASN A 464 28.51 2.87 -20.74
N HIS A 465 28.16 2.24 -21.86
CA HIS A 465 28.05 2.95 -23.13
C HIS A 465 26.84 3.91 -23.11
N PRO A 466 26.82 4.92 -23.99
CA PRO A 466 25.64 5.74 -24.22
C PRO A 466 24.39 4.90 -24.49
N ARG A 467 23.22 5.44 -24.13
CA ARG A 467 21.95 4.76 -24.37
C ARG A 467 21.58 4.83 -25.84
N GLY A 468 21.53 3.67 -26.49
CA GLY A 468 20.91 3.53 -27.80
C GLY A 468 19.38 3.70 -27.75
N PRO A 469 18.75 4.01 -28.90
CA PRO A 469 17.30 4.12 -29.02
C PRO A 469 16.60 2.77 -28.82
N ARG A 470 15.28 2.82 -28.63
CA ARG A 470 14.38 1.65 -28.72
C ARG A 470 13.57 1.79 -30.01
N LEU A 471 13.15 0.66 -30.59
CA LEU A 471 12.20 0.67 -31.71
C LEU A 471 10.91 1.37 -31.27
N ASP A 472 10.31 2.12 -32.18
CA ASP A 472 9.04 2.77 -31.92
C ASP A 472 7.91 1.73 -31.88
N THR A 473 6.78 2.11 -31.28
CA THR A 473 5.68 1.17 -31.03
C THR A 473 5.05 0.67 -32.34
N ASP A 474 4.95 1.53 -33.34
CA ASP A 474 4.44 1.22 -34.68
C ASP A 474 5.37 0.29 -35.49
N GLU A 475 6.67 0.29 -35.20
CA GLU A 475 7.63 -0.65 -35.79
C GLU A 475 7.55 -2.05 -35.15
N ALA A 476 7.40 -2.12 -33.83
CA ALA A 476 7.54 -3.37 -33.07
C ALA A 476 6.21 -4.04 -32.70
N VAL A 477 5.09 -3.31 -32.72
CA VAL A 477 3.80 -3.79 -32.18
C VAL A 477 2.68 -3.58 -33.19
N ARG A 478 1.91 -4.65 -33.45
CA ARG A 478 0.67 -4.60 -34.21
C ARG A 478 -0.49 -5.03 -33.32
N PHE A 479 -1.45 -4.13 -33.13
CA PHE A 479 -2.74 -4.45 -32.49
C PHE A 479 -3.70 -4.99 -33.57
N LEU A 480 -4.32 -6.15 -33.32
CA LEU A 480 -5.27 -6.81 -34.22
C LEU A 480 -6.64 -6.92 -33.56
#